data_AF-A0AAV3AV42-F1
#
_entry.id   AF-A0AAV3AV42-F1
#
_cell.length_a   1.000
_cell.length_b   1.000
_cell.length_c   1.000
_cell.angle_alpha   90.00
_cell.angle_beta   90.00
_cell.angle_gamma   90.00
#
_symmetry.space_group_name_H-M   'P 1'
#
loop_
_entity.id
_entity.type
_entity.pdbx_description
1 polymer ?
#
loop_
_entity_poly.entity_id
_entity_poly.type
_entity_poly.pdbx_seq_one_letter_code
_entity_poly.pdbx_strand_id
1 'polypeptide(L)'
;MSSAVCRWLLLCSLTILGVQADGGGGKYSREKNENRPEGVEFRIQKLNQVWDKAQRLQLSPVKLAELHSDLKIQEKDELNWKKIKAEGLDDDGEKEAKLRRSLNVILAKYGLDGKKKAQTEDSNYLKEGTENDVLNDPRLEKLWNKIHKNVISPDEHDLKTDFLHGKHADLKEKLHSINQGYERLRKLSHEGYAGGRDFNEPRVNDLWDMAKNANFSETELESFKEELKHFETKVEKHQHYQKQLEISHEKLKHVVETGDKEHIKKSKEKHNALTEKIKEMGYKVKKHLQDLSSRISKNGLSHNEL
;
A
#
# COMPACT_ATOMS: atom_id res chain seq x y z
N MET A 1 64.57 -38.33 48.25
CA MET A 1 64.40 -39.80 48.34
C MET A 1 63.21 -40.12 47.46
N SER A 2 63.39 -40.32 46.14
CA SER A 2 63.60 -41.63 45.46
C SER A 2 62.46 -42.60 45.82
N SER A 3 61.67 -43.17 44.93
CA SER A 3 61.95 -43.86 43.66
C SER A 3 60.60 -44.24 43.02
N ALA A 4 60.30 -43.94 41.75
CA ALA A 4 60.51 -44.77 40.55
C ALA A 4 59.96 -46.22 40.62
N VAL A 5 58.95 -46.56 39.79
CA VAL A 5 58.80 -47.79 38.95
C VAL A 5 57.70 -47.48 37.88
N CYS A 6 58.06 -47.16 36.63
CA CYS A 6 58.08 -48.02 35.41
C CYS A 6 56.71 -48.63 34.99
N ARG A 7 56.05 -48.15 33.93
CA ARG A 7 56.27 -48.37 32.47
C ARG A 7 55.85 -49.76 31.94
N TRP A 8 54.76 -49.79 31.17
CA TRP A 8 54.44 -50.71 30.04
C TRP A 8 53.57 -49.87 29.06
N LEU A 9 54.12 -49.15 28.08
CA LEU A 9 54.46 -49.55 26.71
C LEU A 9 53.40 -50.45 26.03
N LEU A 10 52.70 -49.88 25.03
CA LEU A 10 52.75 -50.28 23.59
C LEU A 10 51.73 -51.40 23.26
N LEU A 11 50.97 -51.44 22.17
CA LEU A 11 51.06 -50.90 20.81
C LEU A 11 49.74 -51.17 20.09
N CYS A 12 49.47 -50.36 19.04
CA CYS A 12 48.83 -50.73 17.77
C CYS A 12 47.35 -51.19 17.78
N SER A 13 46.52 -50.84 16.79
CA SER A 13 46.79 -50.39 15.42
C SER A 13 45.60 -49.62 14.86
N LEU A 14 45.92 -48.51 14.20
CA LEU A 14 45.16 -47.88 13.11
C LEU A 14 44.59 -48.91 12.13
N THR A 15 43.40 -48.64 11.59
CA THR A 15 43.06 -48.42 10.16
C THR A 15 41.56 -48.67 9.95
N ILE A 16 40.78 -48.01 9.08
CA ILE A 16 40.88 -46.80 8.25
C ILE A 16 39.46 -46.56 7.66
N LEU A 17 39.08 -45.28 7.53
CA LEU A 17 38.16 -44.63 6.57
C LEU A 17 36.63 -44.92 6.53
N GLY A 18 35.88 -43.81 6.61
CA GLY A 18 34.45 -43.72 6.23
C GLY A 18 33.75 -42.39 6.60
N VAL A 19 34.27 -41.25 6.10
CA VAL A 19 33.71 -39.89 5.91
C VAL A 19 32.27 -39.52 6.38
N GLN A 20 32.22 -38.47 7.23
CA GLN A 20 31.25 -37.35 7.43
C GLN A 20 29.76 -37.45 7.06
N ALA A 21 28.91 -37.07 8.03
CA ALA A 21 27.87 -36.06 7.82
C ALA A 21 27.57 -35.28 9.14
N ASP A 22 27.60 -33.96 9.03
CA ASP A 22 27.28 -32.94 10.03
C ASP A 22 25.76 -32.93 10.35
N GLY A 23 25.39 -32.62 11.60
CA GLY A 23 24.01 -32.82 12.06
C GLY A 23 23.67 -32.27 13.44
N GLY A 24 23.86 -30.96 13.63
CA GLY A 24 22.93 -30.09 14.39
C GLY A 24 22.55 -30.50 15.82
N GLY A 25 23.33 -30.01 16.79
CA GLY A 25 23.06 -30.12 18.22
C GLY A 25 21.63 -29.73 18.63
N GLY A 26 21.07 -30.55 19.52
CA GLY A 26 19.78 -30.31 20.17
C GLY A 26 19.74 -28.96 20.89
N LYS A 27 18.96 -28.03 20.33
CA LYS A 27 18.82 -26.63 20.79
C LYS A 27 17.89 -26.44 21.99
N TYR A 28 17.71 -27.44 22.85
CA TYR A 28 16.92 -27.31 24.07
C TYR A 28 17.62 -27.99 25.25
N SER A 29 18.75 -27.41 25.67
CA SER A 29 19.33 -27.72 26.98
C SER A 29 18.35 -27.31 28.07
N ARG A 30 17.87 -28.31 28.81
CA ARG A 30 16.97 -28.23 29.98
C ARG A 30 17.44 -27.22 31.03
N GLU A 31 18.74 -26.96 31.10
CA GLU A 31 19.39 -26.00 32.01
C GLU A 31 18.98 -24.54 31.75
N LYS A 32 18.60 -24.16 30.52
CA LYS A 32 18.08 -22.81 30.23
C LYS A 32 16.64 -22.59 30.69
N ASN A 33 15.93 -23.64 31.11
CA ASN A 33 14.56 -23.53 31.64
C ASN A 33 14.52 -23.29 33.16
N GLU A 34 15.64 -23.47 33.87
CA GLU A 34 15.71 -23.35 35.34
C GLU A 34 16.41 -22.06 35.80
N ASN A 35 17.30 -21.48 35.00
CA ASN A 35 17.96 -20.24 35.39
C ASN A 35 17.12 -19.03 34.98
N ARG A 36 16.33 -18.50 35.93
CA ARG A 36 15.61 -17.22 35.80
C ARG A 36 16.65 -16.08 35.82
N PRO A 37 16.92 -15.36 34.72
CA PRO A 37 17.77 -14.18 34.79
C PRO A 37 17.08 -13.14 35.67
N GLU A 38 17.74 -12.72 36.75
CA GLU A 38 17.26 -11.68 37.66
C GLU A 38 16.99 -10.40 36.85
N GLY A 39 15.75 -9.92 36.91
CA GLY A 39 15.28 -8.73 36.18
C GLY A 39 14.28 -9.00 35.05
N VAL A 40 13.97 -10.25 34.72
CA VAL A 40 12.97 -10.60 33.68
C VAL A 40 11.75 -11.26 34.33
N GLU A 41 10.66 -10.51 34.50
CA GLU A 41 9.45 -10.97 35.21
C GLU A 41 8.61 -11.96 34.36
N PHE A 42 8.60 -11.81 33.03
CA PHE A 42 7.87 -12.67 32.10
C PHE A 42 8.81 -13.29 31.03
N ARG A 43 8.58 -14.55 30.65
CA ARG A 43 9.26 -15.25 29.54
C ARG A 43 8.92 -14.66 28.17
N ILE A 44 7.82 -13.92 28.07
CA ILE A 44 7.34 -13.29 26.85
C ILE A 44 7.76 -11.83 26.82
N GLN A 45 8.62 -11.46 25.87
CA GLN A 45 9.18 -10.10 25.74
C GLN A 45 8.11 -9.00 25.62
N LYS A 46 7.00 -9.26 24.90
CA LYS A 46 5.89 -8.29 24.81
C LYS A 46 5.23 -8.01 26.16
N LEU A 47 5.21 -8.97 27.09
CA LEU A 47 4.64 -8.75 28.43
C LEU A 47 5.60 -7.95 29.31
N ASN A 48 6.92 -8.18 29.20
CA ASN A 48 7.92 -7.33 29.87
C ASN A 48 7.83 -5.87 29.41
N GLN A 49 7.65 -5.62 28.10
CA GLN A 49 7.48 -4.24 27.60
C GLN A 49 6.25 -3.54 28.20
N VAL A 50 5.14 -4.27 28.37
CA VAL A 50 3.92 -3.74 29.00
C VAL A 50 4.14 -3.51 30.50
N TRP A 51 4.84 -4.42 31.16
CA TRP A 51 5.20 -4.32 32.57
C TRP A 51 6.11 -3.13 32.86
N ASP A 52 7.20 -2.98 32.10
CA ASP A 52 8.13 -1.85 32.22
C ASP A 52 7.42 -0.52 31.94
N LYS A 53 6.51 -0.51 30.95
CA LYS A 53 5.70 0.68 30.64
C LYS A 53 4.77 1.04 31.79
N ALA A 54 4.16 0.05 32.43
CA ALA A 54 3.31 0.26 33.60
C ALA A 54 4.09 0.79 34.82
N GLN A 55 5.31 0.28 35.02
CA GLN A 55 6.22 0.78 36.06
C GLN A 55 6.64 2.24 35.79
N ARG A 56 6.96 2.58 34.53
CA ARG A 56 7.32 3.95 34.12
C ARG A 56 6.18 4.95 34.29
N LEU A 57 4.94 4.52 34.09
CA LEU A 57 3.75 5.36 34.20
C LEU A 57 3.27 5.54 35.66
N GLN A 58 3.99 4.98 36.64
CA GLN A 58 3.68 5.08 38.06
C GLN A 58 2.20 4.77 38.36
N LEU A 59 1.70 3.66 37.81
CA LEU A 59 0.34 3.21 38.11
C LEU A 59 0.19 2.93 39.62
N SER A 60 -1.01 3.19 40.15
CA SER A 60 -1.35 2.90 41.56
C SER A 60 -0.92 1.47 41.94
N PRO A 61 -0.35 1.23 43.14
CA PRO A 61 0.13 -0.09 43.57
C PRO A 61 -0.91 -1.21 43.44
N VAL A 62 -2.20 -0.88 43.63
CA VAL A 62 -3.32 -1.81 43.46
C VAL A 62 -3.50 -2.20 41.99
N LYS A 63 -3.49 -1.20 41.09
CA LYS A 63 -3.60 -1.43 39.63
C LYS A 63 -2.38 -2.18 39.08
N LEU A 64 -1.21 -1.96 39.66
CA LEU A 64 0.02 -2.66 39.27
C LEU A 64 -0.03 -4.15 39.65
N ALA A 65 -0.54 -4.48 40.84
CA ALA A 65 -0.76 -5.87 41.24
C ALA A 65 -1.82 -6.58 40.39
N GLU A 66 -2.94 -5.90 40.08
CA GLU A 66 -3.97 -6.44 39.18
C GLU A 66 -3.42 -6.67 37.77
N LEU A 67 -2.70 -5.69 37.20
CA LEU A 67 -2.05 -5.82 35.90
C LEU A 67 -1.03 -6.97 35.89
N HIS A 68 -0.25 -7.13 36.96
CA HIS A 68 0.70 -8.24 37.09
C HIS A 68 0.00 -9.59 37.00
N SER A 69 -1.12 -9.74 37.71
CA SER A 69 -1.92 -10.96 37.69
C SER A 69 -2.53 -11.22 36.30
N ASP A 70 -3.03 -10.19 35.63
CA ASP A 70 -3.61 -10.26 34.29
C ASP A 70 -2.54 -10.64 33.24
N LEU A 71 -1.34 -10.06 33.32
CA LEU A 71 -0.22 -10.39 32.43
C LEU A 71 0.30 -11.81 32.66
N LYS A 72 0.26 -12.31 33.90
CA LYS A 72 0.65 -13.69 34.22
C LYS A 72 -0.34 -14.73 33.67
N ILE A 73 -1.62 -14.41 33.68
CA ILE A 73 -2.67 -15.22 33.04
C ILE A 73 -2.45 -15.21 31.51
N GLN A 74 -2.23 -14.03 30.94
CA GLN A 74 -1.93 -13.89 29.51
C GLN A 74 -0.67 -14.67 29.11
N GLU A 75 0.37 -14.68 29.93
CA GLU A 75 1.59 -15.45 29.68
C GLU A 75 1.31 -16.96 29.60
N LYS A 76 0.53 -17.48 30.56
CA LYS A 76 0.15 -18.88 30.60
C LYS A 76 -0.64 -19.27 29.36
N ASP A 77 -1.60 -18.43 28.95
CA ASP A 77 -2.46 -18.73 27.80
C ASP A 77 -1.69 -18.62 26.48
N GLU A 78 -0.75 -17.69 26.36
CA GLU A 78 0.15 -17.55 25.21
C GLU A 78 1.12 -18.74 25.07
N LEU A 79 1.65 -19.25 26.19
CA LEU A 79 2.50 -20.45 26.18
C LEU A 79 1.68 -21.70 25.84
N ASN A 80 0.47 -21.82 26.36
CA ASN A 80 -0.43 -22.93 26.05
C ASN A 80 -0.85 -22.90 24.58
N TRP A 81 -1.17 -21.72 24.04
CA TRP A 81 -1.47 -21.58 22.62
C TRP A 81 -0.27 -21.92 21.74
N LYS A 82 0.95 -21.51 22.09
CA LYS A 82 2.16 -21.93 21.35
C LYS A 82 2.33 -23.45 21.33
N LYS A 83 1.95 -24.15 22.40
CA LYS A 83 1.95 -25.61 22.46
C LYS A 83 0.88 -26.23 21.54
N ILE A 84 -0.36 -25.74 21.62
CA ILE A 84 -1.49 -26.19 20.78
C ILE A 84 -1.23 -25.91 19.28
N LYS A 85 -0.59 -24.78 18.97
CA LYS A 85 -0.17 -24.42 17.60
C LYS A 85 0.89 -25.37 17.07
N ALA A 86 1.86 -25.77 17.90
CA ALA A 86 2.86 -26.77 17.52
C ALA A 86 2.25 -28.17 17.29
N GLU A 87 1.10 -28.45 17.91
CA GLU A 87 0.32 -29.69 17.76
C GLU A 87 -0.69 -29.63 16.59
N GLY A 88 -0.78 -28.51 15.86
CA GLY A 88 -1.65 -28.37 14.66
C GLY A 88 -3.15 -28.25 14.95
N LEU A 89 -3.53 -27.81 16.15
CA LEU A 89 -4.93 -27.80 16.64
C LEU A 89 -5.57 -26.39 16.65
N ASP A 90 -5.07 -25.47 15.83
CA ASP A 90 -5.57 -24.08 15.69
C ASP A 90 -5.36 -23.54 14.27
N ASP A 91 -5.85 -24.28 13.26
CA ASP A 91 -5.73 -23.89 11.84
C ASP A 91 -6.56 -22.64 11.50
N ASP A 92 -7.64 -22.37 12.25
CA ASP A 92 -8.52 -21.21 12.05
C ASP A 92 -7.97 -19.90 12.67
N GLY A 93 -6.89 -19.97 13.45
CA GLY A 93 -6.28 -18.81 14.12
C GLY A 93 -7.18 -18.12 15.17
N GLU A 94 -8.28 -18.76 15.56
CA GLU A 94 -9.27 -18.19 16.49
C GLU A 94 -8.67 -17.98 17.88
N LYS A 95 -7.88 -18.95 18.37
CA LYS A 95 -7.24 -18.85 19.69
C LYS A 95 -6.18 -17.76 19.69
N GLU A 96 -5.43 -17.60 18.59
CA GLU A 96 -4.49 -16.48 18.43
C GLU A 96 -5.22 -15.13 18.45
N ALA A 97 -6.32 -15.01 17.71
CA ALA A 97 -7.12 -13.79 17.67
C ALA A 97 -7.73 -13.46 19.04
N LYS A 98 -8.15 -14.47 19.81
CA LYS A 98 -8.67 -14.31 21.17
C LYS A 98 -7.59 -13.79 22.13
N LEU A 99 -6.36 -14.32 22.04
CA LEU A 99 -5.23 -13.83 22.84
C LEU A 99 -4.82 -12.40 22.50
N ARG A 100 -4.82 -12.04 21.21
CA ARG A 100 -4.58 -10.67 20.76
C ARG A 100 -5.66 -9.72 21.28
N ARG A 101 -6.93 -10.13 21.26
CA ARG A 101 -8.06 -9.37 21.81
C ARG A 101 -7.94 -9.20 23.32
N SER A 102 -7.66 -10.27 24.08
CA SER A 102 -7.51 -10.20 25.54
C SER A 102 -6.38 -9.28 25.96
N LEU A 103 -5.23 -9.33 25.26
CA LEU A 103 -4.12 -8.42 25.51
C LEU A 103 -4.49 -6.95 25.26
N ASN A 104 -5.21 -6.66 24.17
CA ASN A 104 -5.67 -5.29 23.88
C ASN A 104 -6.68 -4.81 24.94
N VAL A 105 -7.57 -5.68 25.42
CA VAL A 105 -8.51 -5.35 26.51
C VAL A 105 -7.77 -5.01 27.80
N ILE A 106 -6.74 -5.78 28.16
CA ILE A 106 -5.87 -5.50 29.32
C ILE A 106 -5.21 -4.13 29.13
N LEU A 107 -4.62 -3.86 27.97
CA LEU A 107 -3.97 -2.57 27.69
C LEU A 107 -4.95 -1.39 27.78
N ALA A 108 -6.17 -1.55 27.30
CA ALA A 108 -7.22 -0.53 27.41
C ALA A 108 -7.67 -0.32 28.86
N LYS A 109 -7.89 -1.40 29.63
CA LYS A 109 -8.33 -1.36 31.03
C LYS A 109 -7.38 -0.51 31.91
N TYR A 110 -6.07 -0.59 31.65
CA TYR A 110 -5.06 0.13 32.43
C TYR A 110 -4.56 1.42 31.76
N GLY A 111 -5.18 1.87 30.66
CA GLY A 111 -4.75 3.08 29.93
C GLY A 111 -3.34 2.98 29.33
N LEU A 112 -2.85 1.76 29.14
CA LEU A 112 -1.55 1.44 28.54
C LEU A 112 -1.61 1.35 27.02
N ASP A 113 -2.82 1.42 26.45
CA ASP A 113 -3.08 1.51 25.01
C ASP A 113 -2.66 2.91 24.50
N GLY A 114 -1.38 3.04 24.18
CA GLY A 114 -0.90 4.21 23.45
C GLY A 114 -1.42 4.08 22.03
N LYS A 115 -2.16 5.11 21.54
CA LYS A 115 -2.71 5.23 20.18
C LYS A 115 -1.94 4.32 19.22
N LYS A 116 -2.51 3.14 18.93
CA LYS A 116 -2.03 2.25 17.88
C LYS A 116 -2.14 3.04 16.57
N LYS A 117 -1.09 3.80 16.23
CA LYS A 117 -0.80 4.09 14.84
C LYS A 117 -0.63 2.71 14.24
N ALA A 118 -1.59 2.29 13.42
CA ALA A 118 -1.41 1.16 12.55
C ALA A 118 -0.13 1.45 11.76
N GLN A 119 0.97 0.80 12.12
CA GLN A 119 2.12 0.72 11.25
C GLN A 119 1.67 -0.11 10.06
N THR A 120 1.21 0.57 9.03
CA THR A 120 1.44 0.12 7.66
C THR A 120 2.95 0.13 7.46
N GLU A 121 3.59 -1.02 7.69
CA GLU A 121 4.96 -1.25 7.25
C GLU A 121 4.97 -1.29 5.72
N ASP A 122 5.10 -0.13 5.08
CA ASP A 122 5.55 -0.07 3.69
C ASP A 122 7.08 -0.08 3.70
N SER A 123 7.63 -1.28 3.85
CA SER A 123 8.97 -1.57 3.37
C SER A 123 8.94 -1.57 1.84
N ASN A 124 9.55 -0.57 1.20
CA ASN A 124 10.63 -0.76 0.21
C ASN A 124 10.97 0.51 -0.60
N TYR A 125 12.28 0.83 -0.57
CA TYR A 125 13.12 1.41 -1.62
C TYR A 125 12.64 2.65 -2.38
N LEU A 126 13.29 3.78 -2.08
CA LEU A 126 13.41 4.90 -3.01
C LEU A 126 14.20 4.43 -4.25
N LYS A 127 13.48 4.40 -5.37
CA LYS A 127 14.05 4.38 -6.71
C LYS A 127 14.77 5.72 -6.89
N GLU A 128 16.09 5.65 -6.94
CA GLU A 128 16.93 6.71 -7.49
C GLU A 128 16.48 6.94 -8.94
N GLY A 129 15.89 8.11 -9.14
CA GLY A 129 15.48 8.65 -10.42
C GLY A 129 15.79 10.13 -10.37
N THR A 130 17.01 10.46 -10.74
CA THR A 130 17.42 11.81 -11.11
C THR A 130 16.52 12.33 -12.23
N GLU A 131 15.94 13.51 -12.01
CA GLU A 131 15.44 14.52 -12.97
C GLU A 131 14.53 15.41 -12.10
N ASN A 132 15.03 16.44 -11.41
CA ASN A 132 15.51 17.68 -12.02
C ASN A 132 14.79 17.99 -13.33
N ASP A 133 13.46 18.14 -13.28
CA ASP A 133 12.77 19.23 -13.97
C ASP A 133 11.28 19.26 -13.62
N VAL A 134 10.68 20.43 -13.75
CA VAL A 134 9.25 20.73 -13.54
C VAL A 134 8.83 21.10 -12.12
N LEU A 135 9.52 22.10 -11.56
CA LEU A 135 8.83 23.12 -10.76
C LEU A 135 9.36 24.53 -11.05
N ASN A 136 9.40 24.91 -12.33
CA ASN A 136 9.68 26.28 -12.78
C ASN A 136 8.44 27.19 -12.61
N ASP A 137 7.89 27.28 -11.40
CA ASP A 137 6.96 28.36 -11.04
C ASP A 137 7.66 29.26 -9.99
N PRO A 138 8.08 30.49 -10.37
CA PRO A 138 8.77 31.42 -9.48
C PRO A 138 7.99 31.75 -8.19
N ARG A 139 6.66 31.53 -8.17
CA ARG A 139 5.84 31.73 -6.98
C ARG A 139 5.96 30.58 -5.98
N LEU A 140 6.13 29.35 -6.46
CA LEU A 140 6.26 28.16 -5.61
C LEU A 140 7.63 28.13 -4.94
N GLU A 141 8.69 28.52 -5.65
CA GLU A 141 10.05 28.63 -5.09
C GLU A 141 10.13 29.68 -3.97
N LYS A 142 9.43 30.82 -4.12
CA LYS A 142 9.31 31.83 -3.06
C LYS A 142 8.58 31.32 -1.82
N LEU A 143 7.54 30.49 -1.99
CA LEU A 143 6.82 29.88 -0.86
C LEU A 143 7.67 28.82 -0.17
N TRP A 144 8.36 27.98 -0.93
CA TRP A 144 9.27 26.95 -0.42
C TRP A 144 10.39 27.57 0.40
N ASN A 145 11.07 28.59 -0.15
CA ASN A 145 12.14 29.30 0.54
C ASN A 145 11.66 30.05 1.79
N LYS A 146 10.43 30.58 1.78
CA LYS A 146 9.83 31.28 2.93
C LYS A 146 9.44 30.33 4.06
N ILE A 147 9.12 29.07 3.74
CA ILE A 147 8.86 28.02 4.73
C ILE A 147 10.19 27.46 5.27
N HIS A 148 11.17 27.21 4.40
CA HIS A 148 12.49 26.68 4.79
C HIS A 148 13.31 27.63 5.66
N LYS A 149 13.15 28.95 5.51
CA LYS A 149 13.91 29.93 6.30
C LYS A 149 13.48 30.01 7.78
N ASN A 150 12.33 29.42 8.14
CA ASN A 150 11.74 29.52 9.47
C ASN A 150 11.76 28.20 10.28
N VAL A 151 12.39 27.12 9.80
CA VAL A 151 12.31 25.82 10.47
C VAL A 151 13.72 25.28 10.74
N ILE A 152 14.18 25.45 11.98
CA ILE A 152 15.37 24.81 12.55
C ILE A 152 14.87 23.70 13.50
N SER A 153 14.11 22.72 13.01
CA SER A 153 13.87 21.47 13.75
C SER A 153 13.30 20.36 12.83
N PRO A 154 13.88 19.15 12.82
CA PRO A 154 13.40 18.01 12.02
C PRO A 154 11.95 17.58 12.32
N ASP A 155 11.46 17.73 13.55
CA ASP A 155 10.14 17.20 13.96
C ASP A 155 8.95 18.03 13.43
N GLU A 156 9.14 19.30 13.08
CA GLU A 156 8.08 20.14 12.51
C GLU A 156 7.91 19.97 10.99
N HIS A 157 8.95 19.47 10.32
CA HIS A 157 8.93 19.21 8.89
C HIS A 157 7.91 18.12 8.54
N ASP A 158 7.89 17.03 9.31
CA ASP A 158 7.01 15.88 9.07
C ASP A 158 5.53 16.21 9.36
N LEU A 159 5.26 17.05 10.36
CA LEU A 159 3.89 17.53 10.63
C LEU A 159 3.37 18.46 9.53
N LYS A 160 4.26 19.25 8.91
CA LYS A 160 3.89 20.18 7.85
C LYS A 160 3.71 19.48 6.50
N THR A 161 4.53 18.48 6.19
CA THR A 161 4.38 17.65 5.00
C THR A 161 3.08 16.85 5.05
N ASP A 162 2.72 16.26 6.19
CA ASP A 162 1.44 15.58 6.38
C ASP A 162 0.25 16.53 6.18
N PHE A 163 0.32 17.75 6.72
CA PHE A 163 -0.71 18.77 6.51
C PHE A 163 -0.83 19.19 5.02
N LEU A 164 0.30 19.34 4.33
CA LEU A 164 0.33 19.68 2.91
C LEU A 164 -0.22 18.54 2.04
N HIS A 165 0.12 17.29 2.34
CA HIS A 165 -0.42 16.11 1.66
C HIS A 165 -1.94 16.00 1.86
N GLY A 166 -2.43 16.23 3.08
CA GLY A 166 -3.87 16.28 3.37
C GLY A 166 -4.59 17.34 2.54
N LYS A 167 -4.05 18.57 2.49
CA LYS A 167 -4.63 19.65 1.66
C LYS A 167 -4.60 19.31 0.16
N HIS A 168 -3.57 18.64 -0.31
CA HIS A 168 -3.49 18.22 -1.71
C HIS A 168 -4.49 17.10 -2.04
N ALA A 169 -4.75 16.18 -1.09
CA ALA A 169 -5.79 15.17 -1.22
C ALA A 169 -7.19 15.81 -1.28
N ASP A 170 -7.50 16.76 -0.38
CA ASP A 170 -8.76 17.50 -0.37
C ASP A 170 -9.00 18.23 -1.70
N LEU A 171 -7.95 18.86 -2.26
CA LEU A 171 -8.04 19.57 -3.53
C LEU A 171 -8.29 18.63 -4.70
N LYS A 172 -7.65 17.45 -4.72
CA LYS A 172 -7.89 16.43 -5.73
C LYS A 172 -9.32 15.90 -5.68
N GLU A 173 -9.85 15.67 -4.47
CA GLU A 173 -11.23 15.23 -4.29
C GLU A 173 -12.22 16.28 -4.81
N LYS A 174 -12.03 17.56 -4.45
CA LYS A 174 -12.86 18.66 -4.97
C LYS A 174 -12.79 18.77 -6.48
N LEU A 175 -11.59 18.68 -7.07
CA LEU A 175 -11.42 18.69 -8.53
C LEU A 175 -12.15 17.53 -9.19
N HIS A 176 -12.09 16.34 -8.57
CA HIS A 176 -12.80 15.16 -9.06
C HIS A 176 -14.32 15.37 -9.01
N SER A 177 -14.86 15.87 -7.91
CA SER A 177 -16.29 16.17 -7.75
C SER A 177 -16.78 17.24 -8.75
N ILE A 178 -16.00 18.30 -8.95
CA ILE A 178 -16.31 19.34 -9.95
C ILE A 178 -16.33 18.73 -11.36
N ASN A 179 -15.32 17.94 -11.72
CA ASN A 179 -15.28 17.27 -13.02
C ASN A 179 -16.47 16.31 -13.22
N GLN A 180 -16.85 15.54 -12.19
CA GLN A 180 -18.04 14.69 -12.25
C GLN A 180 -19.34 15.51 -12.43
N GLY A 181 -19.48 16.61 -11.70
CA GLY A 181 -20.63 17.51 -11.83
C GLY A 181 -20.71 18.15 -13.22
N TYR A 182 -19.57 18.58 -13.75
CA TYR A 182 -19.45 19.10 -15.12
C TYR A 182 -19.85 18.06 -16.17
N GLU A 183 -19.33 16.84 -16.09
CA GLU A 183 -19.69 15.76 -17.02
C GLU A 183 -21.18 15.39 -16.92
N ARG A 184 -21.76 15.41 -15.71
CA ARG A 184 -23.20 15.19 -15.52
C ARG A 184 -24.05 16.29 -16.17
N LEU A 185 -23.69 17.55 -15.94
CA LEU A 185 -24.39 18.69 -16.54
C LEU A 185 -24.27 18.67 -18.07
N ARG A 186 -23.08 18.37 -18.59
CA ARG A 186 -22.84 18.20 -20.02
C ARG A 186 -23.70 17.07 -20.58
N LYS A 187 -23.73 15.91 -19.92
CA LYS A 187 -24.57 14.78 -20.33
C LYS A 187 -26.05 15.16 -20.37
N LEU A 188 -26.57 15.79 -19.32
CA LEU A 188 -27.97 16.24 -19.24
C LEU A 188 -28.31 17.29 -20.31
N SER A 189 -27.42 18.26 -20.56
CA SER A 189 -27.58 19.25 -21.62
C SER A 189 -27.76 18.61 -22.98
N HIS A 190 -27.02 17.54 -23.26
CA HIS A 190 -27.13 16.82 -24.52
C HIS A 190 -28.27 15.78 -24.51
N GLU A 191 -28.63 15.20 -23.37
CA GLU A 191 -29.79 14.29 -23.24
C GLU A 191 -31.14 15.01 -23.42
N GLY A 192 -31.22 16.31 -23.11
CA GLY A 192 -32.39 17.15 -23.39
C GLY A 192 -32.73 17.29 -24.88
N TYR A 193 -31.76 17.03 -25.77
CA TYR A 193 -31.94 16.96 -27.23
C TYR A 193 -31.99 15.50 -27.71
N ALA A 194 -32.99 14.74 -27.23
CA ALA A 194 -33.12 13.30 -27.49
C ALA A 194 -33.46 12.90 -28.95
N GLY A 195 -33.51 13.84 -29.89
CA GLY A 195 -33.95 13.59 -31.27
C GLY A 195 -32.85 13.34 -32.32
N GLY A 196 -31.55 13.47 -31.99
CA GLY A 196 -30.52 13.50 -33.04
C GLY A 196 -29.08 13.19 -32.62
N ARG A 197 -28.84 12.42 -31.54
CA ARG A 197 -27.47 12.07 -31.14
C ARG A 197 -26.96 10.87 -31.95
N ASP A 198 -25.94 11.11 -32.76
CA ASP A 198 -25.23 10.09 -33.53
C ASP A 198 -24.27 9.24 -32.66
N PHE A 199 -23.85 9.75 -31.49
CA PHE A 199 -22.87 9.12 -30.60
C PHE A 199 -23.32 9.12 -29.12
N ASN A 200 -22.79 8.20 -28.30
CA ASN A 200 -23.04 8.11 -26.86
C ASN A 200 -22.08 8.99 -26.05
N GLU A 201 -20.81 9.09 -26.46
CA GLU A 201 -19.82 9.93 -25.76
C GLU A 201 -20.09 11.42 -26.02
N PRO A 202 -20.31 12.26 -24.99
CA PRO A 202 -20.63 13.68 -25.16
C PRO A 202 -19.56 14.45 -25.94
N ARG A 203 -18.28 14.18 -25.68
CA ARG A 203 -17.15 14.83 -26.38
C ARG A 203 -17.10 14.50 -27.87
N VAL A 204 -17.56 13.31 -28.27
CA VAL A 204 -17.58 12.90 -29.67
C VAL A 204 -18.73 13.59 -30.40
N ASN A 205 -19.89 13.72 -29.75
CA ASN A 205 -20.98 14.54 -30.28
C ASN A 205 -20.58 15.99 -30.47
N ASP A 206 -19.90 16.61 -29.50
CA ASP A 206 -19.42 17.99 -29.64
C ASP A 206 -18.48 18.16 -30.85
N LEU A 207 -17.58 17.19 -31.09
CA LEU A 207 -16.71 17.19 -32.28
C LEU A 207 -17.50 17.03 -33.55
N TRP A 208 -18.53 16.19 -33.55
CA TRP A 208 -19.40 15.97 -34.69
C TRP A 208 -20.24 17.21 -35.02
N ASP A 209 -20.81 17.87 -34.02
CA ASP A 209 -21.57 19.11 -34.20
C ASP A 209 -20.66 20.26 -34.67
N MET A 210 -19.44 20.35 -34.16
CA MET A 210 -18.44 21.27 -34.69
C MET A 210 -18.05 20.95 -36.13
N ALA A 211 -17.94 19.67 -36.50
CA ALA A 211 -17.64 19.25 -37.87
C ALA A 211 -18.80 19.56 -38.84
N LYS A 212 -20.06 19.33 -38.45
CA LYS A 212 -21.24 19.70 -39.26
C LYS A 212 -21.33 21.19 -39.55
N ASN A 213 -20.92 22.01 -38.58
CA ASN A 213 -20.90 23.47 -38.72
C ASN A 213 -19.62 24.00 -39.40
N ALA A 214 -18.66 23.13 -39.69
CA ALA A 214 -17.45 23.47 -40.41
C ALA A 214 -17.63 23.21 -41.92
N ASN A 215 -16.81 23.87 -42.74
CA ASN A 215 -16.89 23.83 -44.20
C ASN A 215 -16.34 22.52 -44.80
N PHE A 216 -16.80 21.36 -44.33
CA PHE A 216 -16.44 20.05 -44.90
C PHE A 216 -17.30 19.72 -46.12
N SER A 217 -16.71 18.99 -47.08
CA SER A 217 -17.52 18.32 -48.10
C SER A 217 -18.24 17.10 -47.52
N GLU A 218 -19.35 16.67 -48.15
CA GLU A 218 -20.14 15.51 -47.70
C GLU A 218 -19.30 14.23 -47.57
N THR A 219 -18.36 14.02 -48.49
CA THR A 219 -17.47 12.85 -48.47
C THR A 219 -16.44 12.90 -47.35
N GLU A 220 -15.93 14.10 -47.02
CA GLU A 220 -15.02 14.28 -45.88
C GLU A 220 -15.77 14.15 -44.57
N LEU A 221 -17.01 14.63 -44.50
CA LEU A 221 -17.86 14.54 -43.34
C LEU A 221 -18.20 13.08 -43.01
N GLU A 222 -18.50 12.25 -44.00
CA GLU A 222 -18.76 10.81 -43.77
C GLU A 222 -17.50 10.05 -43.34
N SER A 223 -16.35 10.36 -43.94
CA SER A 223 -15.05 9.83 -43.50
C SER A 223 -14.73 10.21 -42.05
N PHE A 224 -15.00 11.47 -41.68
CA PHE A 224 -14.84 11.96 -40.32
C PHE A 224 -15.82 11.28 -39.35
N LYS A 225 -17.06 11.03 -39.78
CA LYS A 225 -18.07 10.30 -39.00
C LYS A 225 -17.59 8.88 -38.66
N GLU A 226 -16.98 8.18 -39.61
CA GLU A 226 -16.40 6.85 -39.39
C GLU A 226 -15.19 6.91 -38.44
N GLU A 227 -14.31 7.90 -38.58
CA GLU A 227 -13.18 8.11 -37.65
C GLU A 227 -13.68 8.36 -36.22
N LEU A 228 -14.75 9.15 -36.05
CA LEU A 228 -15.38 9.38 -34.75
C LEU A 228 -15.99 8.10 -34.15
N LYS A 229 -16.60 7.22 -34.95
CA LYS A 229 -17.10 5.91 -34.48
C LYS A 229 -15.96 5.02 -33.96
N HIS A 230 -14.84 4.98 -34.67
CA HIS A 230 -13.66 4.25 -34.21
C HIS A 230 -13.08 4.85 -32.93
N PHE A 231 -13.07 6.18 -32.83
CA PHE A 231 -12.62 6.87 -31.63
C PHE A 231 -13.55 6.58 -30.43
N GLU A 232 -14.86 6.60 -30.61
CA GLU A 232 -15.83 6.23 -29.58
C GLU A 232 -15.59 4.81 -29.05
N THR A 233 -15.43 3.84 -29.95
CA THR A 233 -15.08 2.45 -29.57
C THR A 233 -13.79 2.39 -28.73
N LYS A 234 -12.81 3.23 -29.03
CA LYS A 234 -11.56 3.33 -28.27
C LYS A 234 -11.77 3.96 -26.89
N VAL A 235 -12.64 4.96 -26.78
CA VAL A 235 -13.03 5.59 -25.50
C VAL A 235 -13.79 4.58 -24.62
N GLU A 236 -14.75 3.85 -25.19
CA GLU A 236 -15.50 2.81 -24.48
C GLU A 236 -14.59 1.71 -23.95
N LYS A 237 -13.63 1.24 -24.76
CA LYS A 237 -12.60 0.30 -24.29
C LYS A 237 -11.82 0.88 -23.12
N HIS A 238 -11.36 2.13 -23.20
CA HIS A 238 -10.66 2.78 -22.09
C HIS A 238 -11.51 2.84 -20.80
N GLN A 239 -12.78 3.21 -20.90
CA GLN A 239 -13.72 3.20 -19.78
C GLN A 239 -13.93 1.78 -19.20
N HIS A 240 -14.01 0.76 -20.06
CA HIS A 240 -14.12 -0.63 -19.62
C HIS A 240 -12.89 -1.07 -18.80
N TYR A 241 -11.68 -0.76 -19.28
CA TYR A 241 -10.46 -1.09 -18.55
C TYR A 241 -10.36 -0.31 -17.23
N GLN A 242 -10.79 0.96 -17.18
CA GLN A 242 -10.87 1.72 -15.93
C GLN A 242 -11.75 1.02 -14.88
N LYS A 243 -12.94 0.54 -15.27
CA LYS A 243 -13.81 -0.26 -14.38
C LYS A 243 -13.14 -1.56 -13.92
N GLN A 244 -12.42 -2.24 -14.82
CA GLN A 244 -11.66 -3.44 -14.45
C GLN A 244 -10.53 -3.16 -13.45
N LEU A 245 -9.91 -1.98 -13.52
CA LEU A 245 -8.89 -1.57 -12.55
C LEU A 245 -9.48 -1.34 -11.17
N GLU A 246 -10.67 -0.73 -11.09
CA GLU A 246 -11.39 -0.53 -9.84
C GLU A 246 -11.71 -1.86 -9.16
N ILE A 247 -12.28 -2.81 -9.91
CA ILE A 247 -12.53 -4.18 -9.43
C ILE A 247 -11.22 -4.87 -9.02
N SER A 248 -10.14 -4.69 -9.78
CA SER A 248 -8.81 -5.23 -9.45
C SER A 248 -8.25 -4.63 -8.16
N HIS A 249 -8.46 -3.33 -7.92
CA HIS A 249 -8.05 -2.63 -6.71
C HIS A 249 -8.79 -3.15 -5.48
N GLU A 250 -10.11 -3.33 -5.58
CA GLU A 250 -10.94 -3.93 -4.51
C GLU A 250 -10.48 -5.35 -4.18
N LYS A 251 -10.23 -6.17 -5.20
CA LYS A 251 -9.69 -7.54 -5.03
C LYS A 251 -8.31 -7.52 -4.36
N LEU A 252 -7.44 -6.60 -4.75
CA LEU A 252 -6.11 -6.46 -4.15
C LEU A 252 -6.23 -6.14 -2.65
N LYS A 253 -7.13 -5.23 -2.28
CA LYS A 253 -7.37 -4.86 -0.87
C LYS A 253 -7.76 -6.07 -0.03
N HIS A 254 -8.68 -6.90 -0.51
CA HIS A 254 -9.09 -8.13 0.20
C HIS A 254 -8.01 -9.21 0.25
N VAL A 255 -7.21 -9.37 -0.81
CA VAL A 255 -6.10 -10.35 -0.82
C VAL A 255 -4.99 -9.96 0.15
N VAL A 256 -4.73 -8.65 0.31
CA VAL A 256 -3.78 -8.12 1.31
C VAL A 256 -4.23 -8.44 2.74
N GLU A 257 -5.54 -8.48 3.00
CA GLU A 257 -6.09 -8.85 4.31
C GLU A 257 -5.98 -10.36 4.62
N THR A 258 -5.87 -11.22 3.60
CA THR A 258 -5.96 -12.70 3.73
C THR A 258 -4.59 -13.38 3.92
N GLY A 259 -3.46 -12.68 3.70
CA GLY A 259 -2.16 -13.05 4.28
C GLY A 259 -1.16 -13.86 3.45
N ASP A 260 -1.46 -14.24 2.20
CA ASP A 260 -0.49 -14.96 1.35
C ASP A 260 0.41 -14.01 0.53
N LYS A 261 1.70 -13.95 0.89
CA LYS A 261 2.69 -13.04 0.27
C LYS A 261 2.83 -13.22 -1.25
N GLU A 262 2.79 -14.45 -1.76
CA GLU A 262 2.89 -14.70 -3.20
C GLU A 262 1.64 -14.28 -3.97
N HIS A 263 0.45 -14.51 -3.38
CA HIS A 263 -0.83 -14.10 -3.97
C HIS A 263 -0.96 -12.58 -4.00
N ILE A 264 -0.50 -11.89 -2.95
CA ILE A 264 -0.42 -10.43 -2.91
C ILE A 264 0.49 -9.90 -4.02
N LYS A 265 1.70 -10.49 -4.18
CA LYS A 265 2.65 -10.06 -5.21
C LYS A 265 2.08 -10.23 -6.62
N LYS A 266 1.51 -11.40 -6.95
CA LYS A 266 0.90 -11.67 -8.26
C LYS A 266 -0.31 -10.78 -8.53
N SER A 267 -1.12 -10.49 -7.51
CA SER A 267 -2.26 -9.58 -7.64
C SER A 267 -1.79 -8.13 -7.89
N LYS A 268 -0.77 -7.69 -7.15
CA LYS A 268 -0.15 -6.36 -7.33
C LYS A 268 0.47 -6.18 -8.71
N GLU A 269 1.14 -7.21 -9.24
CA GLU A 269 1.68 -7.20 -10.61
C GLU A 269 0.57 -7.05 -11.66
N LYS A 270 -0.52 -7.81 -11.54
CA LYS A 270 -1.69 -7.67 -12.44
C LYS A 270 -2.34 -6.30 -12.34
N HIS A 271 -2.47 -5.77 -11.13
CA HIS A 271 -3.00 -4.43 -10.89
C HIS A 271 -2.11 -3.36 -11.56
N ASN A 272 -0.79 -3.46 -11.39
CA ASN A 272 0.16 -2.53 -12.01
C ASN A 272 0.14 -2.61 -13.54
N ALA A 273 0.10 -3.82 -14.12
CA ALA A 273 0.02 -4.00 -15.56
C ALA A 273 -1.27 -3.40 -16.15
N LEU A 274 -2.40 -3.54 -15.45
CA LEU A 274 -3.66 -2.90 -15.84
C LEU A 274 -3.59 -1.37 -15.73
N THR A 275 -2.99 -0.86 -14.65
CA THR A 275 -2.79 0.58 -14.46
C THR A 275 -1.99 1.20 -15.60
N GLU A 276 -0.87 0.58 -16.00
CA GLU A 276 -0.06 1.08 -17.10
C GLU A 276 -0.81 1.03 -18.44
N LYS A 277 -1.54 -0.05 -18.71
CA LYS A 277 -2.39 -0.14 -19.91
C LYS A 277 -3.45 0.97 -19.97
N ILE A 278 -4.05 1.32 -18.83
CA ILE A 278 -5.05 2.39 -18.75
C ILE A 278 -4.41 3.75 -19.00
N LYS A 279 -3.24 4.03 -18.40
CA LYS A 279 -2.49 5.27 -18.66
C LYS A 279 -2.13 5.40 -20.14
N GLU A 280 -1.62 4.33 -20.75
CA GLU A 280 -1.27 4.30 -22.17
C GLU A 280 -2.48 4.58 -23.06
N MET A 281 -3.61 3.89 -22.79
CA MET A 281 -4.84 4.12 -23.54
C MET A 281 -5.41 5.53 -23.31
N GLY A 282 -5.37 6.03 -22.08
CA GLY A 282 -5.80 7.39 -21.75
C GLY A 282 -4.98 8.44 -22.50
N TYR A 283 -3.66 8.25 -22.61
CA TYR A 283 -2.80 9.08 -23.43
C TYR A 283 -3.20 9.02 -24.92
N LYS A 284 -3.42 7.81 -25.47
CA LYS A 284 -3.87 7.64 -26.86
C LYS A 284 -5.22 8.29 -27.13
N VAL A 285 -6.17 8.18 -26.20
CA VAL A 285 -7.50 8.84 -26.29
C VAL A 285 -7.33 10.35 -26.30
N LYS A 286 -6.53 10.91 -25.39
CA LYS A 286 -6.27 12.34 -25.32
C LYS A 286 -5.61 12.88 -26.60
N LYS A 287 -4.61 12.15 -27.12
CA LYS A 287 -3.91 12.53 -28.36
C LYS A 287 -4.83 12.51 -29.57
N HIS A 288 -5.66 11.46 -29.73
CA HIS A 288 -6.65 11.38 -30.80
C HIS A 288 -7.68 12.52 -30.68
N LEU A 289 -8.18 12.80 -29.46
CA LEU A 289 -9.12 13.89 -29.24
C LEU A 289 -8.52 15.26 -29.66
N GLN A 290 -7.27 15.50 -29.29
CA GLN A 290 -6.57 16.73 -29.67
C GLN A 290 -6.36 16.84 -31.18
N ASP A 291 -6.02 15.73 -31.84
CA ASP A 291 -5.84 15.68 -33.30
C ASP A 291 -7.16 15.96 -34.03
N LEU A 292 -8.25 15.26 -33.66
CA LEU A 292 -9.60 15.47 -34.20
C LEU A 292 -10.06 16.91 -34.02
N SER A 293 -9.90 17.47 -32.81
CA SER A 293 -10.23 18.86 -32.53
C SER A 293 -9.40 19.84 -33.37
N SER A 294 -8.09 19.57 -33.52
CA SER A 294 -7.20 20.43 -34.31
C SER A 294 -7.54 20.39 -35.80
N ARG A 295 -7.96 19.25 -36.34
CA ARG A 295 -8.37 19.10 -37.74
C ARG A 295 -9.65 19.89 -38.02
N ILE A 296 -10.66 19.78 -37.15
CA ILE A 296 -11.90 20.56 -37.29
C ILE A 296 -11.60 22.06 -37.28
N SER A 297 -10.78 22.53 -36.33
CA SER A 297 -10.43 23.95 -36.24
C SER A 297 -9.62 24.43 -37.45
N LYS A 298 -8.71 23.62 -38.00
CA LYS A 298 -7.88 23.99 -39.16
C LYS A 298 -8.69 24.02 -40.45
N ASN A 299 -9.52 23.01 -40.71
CA ASN A 299 -10.35 22.96 -41.91
C ASN A 299 -11.46 24.04 -41.89
N GLY A 300 -11.96 24.39 -40.70
CA GLY A 300 -12.86 25.53 -40.53
C GLY A 300 -12.20 26.89 -40.82
N LEU A 301 -10.87 26.99 -40.69
CA LEU A 301 -10.10 28.21 -41.01
C LEU A 301 -9.62 28.25 -42.47
N SER A 302 -9.17 27.12 -43.03
CA SER A 302 -8.54 27.07 -44.37
C SER A 302 -9.49 27.38 -45.53
N HIS A 303 -10.81 27.29 -45.33
CA HIS A 303 -11.81 27.65 -46.33
C HIS A 303 -12.49 29.00 -46.09
N ASN A 304 -12.11 29.72 -45.02
CA ASN A 304 -12.61 31.07 -44.72
C ASN A 304 -11.66 32.19 -45.19
N GLU A 305 -10.53 31.84 -45.81
CA GLU A 305 -9.69 32.80 -46.53
C GLU A 305 -10.13 32.87 -47.99
N LEU A 306 -11.15 33.70 -48.26
CA LEU A 306 -11.47 34.27 -49.58
C LEU A 306 -11.57 35.78 -49.45
#